data_AF-A0A6C0M240-F1
#
_entry.id   AF-A0A6C0M240-F1
#
_cell.length_a   1.000
_cell.length_b   1.000
_cell.length_c   1.000
_cell.angle_alpha   90.00
_cell.angle_beta   90.00
_cell.angle_gamma   90.00
#
_symmetry.space_group_name_H-M   'P 1'
#
loop_
_entity.id
_entity.type
_entity.pdbx_description
1 polymer ?
#
loop_
_entity_poly.entity_id
_entity_poly.type
_entity_poly.pdbx_seq_one_letter_code
_entity_poly.pdbx_strand_id
1 'polypeptide(L)'
;MYYIRLTETNGIVYYCRNCGHEDDTIAVNNLVVSQTHLQQTGINQMNVVNKYTKLDPTLPRISTIQCPNAECPCNRNHNPTQYADRATIMGQEEGESADATGAATGAATGSEDAVPREVIYLRYDDINLKYIYLCAVCNTIWNTEHI
;
A
#
# COMPACT_ATOMS: atom_id res chain seq x y z
N MET A 1 -37.97 -14.10 16.86
CA MET A 1 -36.62 -13.78 17.39
C MET A 1 -36.58 -14.17 18.85
N TYR A 2 -35.58 -14.97 19.24
CA TYR A 2 -35.38 -15.42 20.62
C TYR A 2 -34.60 -14.39 21.42
N TYR A 3 -35.00 -14.21 22.67
CA TYR A 3 -34.39 -13.31 23.64
C TYR A 3 -33.96 -14.12 24.85
N ILE A 4 -33.03 -13.57 25.63
CA ILE A 4 -32.51 -14.22 26.82
C ILE A 4 -33.19 -13.61 28.05
N ARG A 5 -33.68 -14.45 28.96
CA ARG A 5 -34.11 -14.06 30.31
C ARG A 5 -33.33 -14.83 31.37
N LEU A 6 -33.13 -14.21 32.53
CA LEU A 6 -32.50 -14.82 33.69
C LEU A 6 -33.61 -15.41 34.59
N THR A 7 -33.39 -16.62 35.10
CA THR A 7 -34.26 -17.25 36.10
C THR A 7 -33.72 -16.98 37.52
N GLU A 8 -34.57 -17.08 38.54
CA GLU A 8 -34.21 -16.87 39.96
C GLU A 8 -33.08 -17.79 40.46
N THR A 9 -32.88 -18.93 39.80
CA THR A 9 -31.81 -19.89 40.06
C THR A 9 -30.51 -19.60 39.32
N ASN A 10 -30.36 -18.42 38.70
CA ASN A 10 -29.25 -18.06 37.80
C ASN A 10 -29.14 -18.92 36.53
N GLY A 11 -30.24 -19.56 36.12
CA GLY A 11 -30.35 -20.22 34.80
C GLY A 11 -30.63 -19.22 33.68
N ILE A 12 -30.16 -19.54 32.47
CA ILE A 12 -30.40 -18.76 31.24
C ILE A 12 -31.48 -19.47 30.43
N VAL A 13 -32.52 -18.75 30.00
CA VAL A 13 -33.63 -19.29 29.18
C VAL A 13 -33.78 -18.47 27.91
N TYR A 14 -33.87 -19.14 26.75
CA TYR A 14 -34.25 -18.49 25.49
C TYR A 14 -35.77 -18.47 25.36
N TYR A 15 -36.37 -17.29 25.16
CA TYR A 15 -37.80 -17.15 24.94
C TYR A 15 -38.13 -16.39 23.65
N CYS A 16 -39.17 -16.83 22.93
CA CYS A 16 -39.63 -16.17 21.72
C CYS A 16 -40.68 -15.10 22.04
N ARG A 17 -40.41 -13.83 21.68
CA ARG A 17 -41.38 -12.73 21.88
C ARG A 17 -42.68 -12.85 21.08
N ASN A 18 -42.70 -13.67 20.03
CA ASN A 18 -43.87 -13.78 19.14
C ASN A 18 -44.85 -14.89 19.56
N CYS A 19 -44.37 -15.98 20.16
CA CYS A 19 -45.21 -17.14 20.50
C CYS A 19 -45.10 -17.61 21.95
N GLY A 20 -44.21 -17.03 22.76
CA GLY A 20 -44.04 -17.41 24.17
C GLY A 20 -43.34 -18.76 24.39
N HIS A 21 -42.80 -19.39 23.34
CA HIS A 21 -42.00 -20.61 23.49
C HIS A 21 -40.72 -20.32 24.29
N GLU A 22 -40.45 -21.16 25.29
CA GLU A 22 -39.26 -21.12 26.12
C GLU A 22 -38.44 -22.40 25.91
N ASP A 23 -37.14 -22.27 25.77
CA ASP A 23 -36.21 -23.39 25.58
C ASP A 23 -35.12 -23.36 26.65
N ASP A 24 -35.13 -24.41 27.48
CA ASP A 24 -34.20 -24.63 28.60
C ASP A 24 -33.03 -25.56 28.20
N THR A 25 -33.01 -26.09 26.97
CA THR A 25 -32.04 -27.11 26.52
C THR A 25 -30.74 -26.50 25.99
N ILE A 26 -30.24 -25.46 26.66
CA ILE A 26 -28.95 -24.84 26.31
C ILE A 26 -27.81 -25.76 26.77
N ALA A 27 -27.36 -26.66 25.90
CA ALA A 27 -26.14 -27.42 26.13
C ALA A 27 -24.92 -26.48 26.18
N VAL A 28 -24.09 -26.62 27.22
CA VAL A 28 -22.87 -25.81 27.49
C VAL A 28 -21.94 -25.70 26.27
N ASN A 29 -21.98 -26.68 25.36
CA ASN A 29 -21.12 -26.75 24.18
C ASN A 29 -21.55 -25.82 23.02
N ASN A 30 -22.77 -25.25 23.05
CA ASN A 30 -23.31 -24.45 21.94
C ASN A 30 -23.63 -23.00 22.34
N LEU A 31 -23.30 -22.58 23.57
CA LEU A 31 -23.61 -21.23 24.07
C LEU A 31 -22.49 -20.25 23.71
N VAL A 32 -22.61 -19.61 22.54
CA VAL A 32 -21.79 -18.46 22.18
C VAL A 32 -22.68 -17.21 22.18
N VAL A 33 -22.58 -16.41 23.25
CA VAL A 33 -23.38 -15.17 23.42
C VAL A 33 -22.93 -14.09 22.44
N SER A 34 -21.62 -13.97 22.23
CA SER A 34 -21.04 -13.11 21.21
C SER A 34 -19.66 -13.62 20.85
N GLN A 35 -19.42 -13.87 19.56
CA GLN A 35 -18.08 -14.11 19.03
C GLN A 35 -17.70 -12.94 18.14
N THR A 36 -16.72 -12.16 18.58
CA THR A 36 -16.14 -11.11 17.75
C THR A 36 -15.09 -11.73 16.84
N HIS A 37 -15.45 -11.95 15.58
CA HIS A 37 -14.50 -12.37 14.56
C HIS A 37 -13.88 -11.14 13.91
N LEU A 38 -12.75 -10.68 14.46
CA LEU A 38 -11.95 -9.64 13.82
C LEU A 38 -11.19 -10.29 12.67
N GLN A 39 -11.73 -10.17 11.46
CA GLN A 39 -10.92 -10.38 10.27
C GLN A 39 -9.91 -9.24 10.25
N GLN A 40 -8.67 -9.53 10.64
CA GLN A 40 -7.53 -8.76 10.14
C GLN A 40 -7.42 -9.07 8.66
N THR A 41 -8.34 -8.51 7.87
CA THR A 41 -8.11 -8.27 6.47
C THR A 41 -6.90 -7.36 6.43
N GLY A 42 -5.71 -7.97 6.32
CA GLY A 42 -4.51 -7.25 5.95
C GLY A 42 -4.90 -6.33 4.80
N ILE A 43 -4.63 -5.04 4.97
CA ILE A 43 -5.14 -3.98 4.12
C ILE A 43 -4.87 -4.41 2.67
N ASN A 44 -5.92 -4.67 1.89
CA ASN A 44 -5.77 -5.11 0.51
C ASN A 44 -4.90 -4.06 -0.21
N GLN A 45 -3.72 -4.46 -0.67
CA GLN A 45 -2.63 -3.58 -1.14
C GLN A 45 -3.11 -2.57 -2.21
N MET A 46 -4.14 -2.94 -2.97
CA MET A 46 -4.71 -2.13 -4.05
C MET A 46 -5.51 -0.90 -3.56
N ASN A 47 -6.03 -0.90 -2.33
CA ASN A 47 -6.86 0.19 -1.81
C ASN A 47 -6.08 1.23 -0.99
N VAL A 48 -4.77 1.06 -0.82
CA VAL A 48 -3.94 1.96 0.00
C VAL A 48 -3.58 3.24 -0.77
N VAL A 49 -3.53 3.17 -2.11
CA VAL A 49 -2.97 4.26 -2.93
C VAL A 49 -4.10 5.05 -3.60
N ASN A 50 -4.18 6.34 -3.27
CA ASN A 50 -5.12 7.26 -3.91
C ASN A 50 -4.57 7.75 -5.28
N LYS A 51 -5.46 8.07 -6.22
CA LYS A 51 -5.13 8.69 -7.52
C LYS A 51 -4.31 9.98 -7.38
N TYR A 52 -4.50 10.72 -6.29
CA TYR A 52 -3.85 12.00 -6.04
C TYR A 52 -2.49 11.90 -5.32
N THR A 53 -2.09 10.70 -4.89
CA THR A 53 -0.81 10.45 -4.19
C THR A 53 0.39 10.96 -5.01
N LYS A 54 0.32 10.87 -6.34
CA LYS A 54 1.36 11.39 -7.25
C LYS A 54 1.53 12.90 -7.24
N LEU A 55 0.49 13.64 -6.87
CA LEU A 55 0.51 15.11 -6.82
C LEU A 55 1.04 15.64 -5.49
N ASP A 56 1.25 14.76 -4.50
CA ASP A 56 1.74 15.15 -3.20
C ASP A 56 3.27 15.40 -3.25
N PRO A 57 3.74 16.63 -3.04
CA PRO A 57 5.17 16.95 -3.03
C PRO A 57 5.88 16.52 -1.74
N THR A 58 5.13 16.15 -0.69
CA THR A 58 5.68 15.77 0.62
C THR A 58 6.06 14.30 0.70
N LEU A 59 5.53 13.48 -0.21
CA LEU A 59 5.86 12.06 -0.24
C LEU A 59 7.30 11.83 -0.73
N PRO A 60 8.03 10.88 -0.11
CA PRO A 60 9.37 10.53 -0.53
C PRO A 60 9.40 10.04 -1.99
N ARG A 61 10.28 10.66 -2.80
CA ARG A 61 10.52 10.29 -4.20
C ARG A 61 11.93 9.75 -4.35
N ILE A 62 12.06 8.63 -5.05
CA ILE A 62 13.35 8.01 -5.38
C ILE A 62 13.43 7.81 -6.90
N SER A 63 14.61 8.08 -7.45
CA SER A 63 14.94 7.90 -8.87
C SER A 63 15.81 6.67 -9.14
N THR A 64 16.25 5.97 -8.11
CA THR A 64 17.16 4.83 -8.26
C THR A 64 16.46 3.55 -8.72
N ILE A 65 15.17 3.38 -8.37
CA ILE A 65 14.41 2.15 -8.65
C ILE A 65 13.74 2.18 -10.02
N GLN A 66 14.00 1.17 -10.85
CA GLN A 66 13.35 1.00 -12.15
C GLN A 66 11.90 0.55 -11.99
N CYS A 67 11.03 0.99 -12.90
CA CYS A 67 9.64 0.55 -12.89
C CYS A 67 9.54 -0.89 -13.44
N PRO A 68 8.74 -1.79 -12.83
CA PRO A 68 8.53 -3.13 -13.37
C PRO A 68 7.80 -3.15 -14.73
N ASN A 69 7.12 -2.06 -15.09
CA ASN A 69 6.54 -1.92 -16.43
C ASN A 69 7.62 -1.60 -17.47
N ALA A 70 7.96 -2.58 -18.31
CA ALA A 70 8.94 -2.44 -19.39
C ALA A 70 8.54 -1.40 -20.47
N GLU A 71 7.26 -1.06 -20.55
CA GLU A 71 6.74 -0.02 -21.46
C GLU A 71 6.79 1.39 -20.84
N CYS A 72 7.25 1.55 -19.59
CA CYS A 72 7.33 2.85 -18.95
C CYS A 72 8.35 3.78 -19.66
N PRO A 73 7.96 5.03 -20.00
CA PRO A 73 8.89 6.05 -20.50
C PRO A 73 10.08 6.31 -19.55
N CYS A 74 9.83 6.15 -18.24
CA CYS A 74 10.82 6.30 -17.16
C CYS A 74 11.99 5.30 -17.19
N ASN A 75 11.85 4.19 -17.95
CA ASN A 75 12.88 3.17 -18.07
C ASN A 75 13.76 3.40 -19.31
N ARG A 76 13.21 3.99 -20.38
CA ARG A 76 13.90 4.16 -21.68
C ARG A 76 14.65 5.48 -21.78
N ASN A 77 14.09 6.55 -21.22
CA ASN A 77 14.60 7.92 -21.39
C ASN A 77 14.91 8.57 -20.04
N HIS A 78 15.70 7.90 -19.20
CA HIS A 78 16.01 8.41 -17.86
C HIS A 78 16.88 9.68 -17.94
N ASN A 79 16.30 10.84 -17.61
CA ASN A 79 17.07 12.03 -17.26
C ASN A 79 17.35 12.05 -15.76
N PRO A 80 18.62 11.99 -15.30
CA PRO A 80 18.96 12.08 -13.88
C PRO A 80 18.68 13.44 -13.22
N THR A 81 18.21 14.44 -13.96
CA THR A 81 17.97 15.80 -13.44
C THR A 81 16.47 16.09 -13.45
N GLN A 82 15.79 16.41 -12.35
CA GLN A 82 15.76 17.77 -11.75
C GLN A 82 15.30 17.81 -10.25
N TYR A 83 15.34 16.72 -9.48
CA TYR A 83 14.93 16.73 -8.05
C TYR A 83 15.73 15.79 -7.14
N ALA A 84 16.88 15.28 -7.61
CA ALA A 84 17.68 14.33 -6.82
C ALA A 84 18.28 14.94 -5.54
N ASP A 85 18.42 16.27 -5.43
CA ASP A 85 19.02 16.88 -4.25
C ASP A 85 18.19 18.03 -3.66
N ARG A 86 17.21 17.69 -2.81
CA ARG A 86 16.86 18.62 -1.71
C ARG A 86 17.92 18.66 -0.60
N ALA A 87 19.03 17.94 -0.78
CA ALA A 87 20.26 18.07 0.00
C ALA A 87 21.17 19.24 -0.47
N THR A 88 20.94 19.83 -1.65
CA THR A 88 21.81 20.89 -2.23
C THR A 88 21.34 22.32 -1.90
N ILE A 89 20.62 22.52 -0.78
CA ILE A 89 20.54 23.86 -0.16
C ILE A 89 21.62 23.94 0.92
N MET A 90 22.89 23.81 0.54
CA MET A 90 24.09 24.34 1.21
C MET A 90 25.32 24.05 0.32
N GLY A 91 25.63 24.95 -0.61
CA GLY A 91 26.93 25.02 -1.30
C GLY A 91 26.99 24.36 -2.68
N GLN A 92 27.18 25.18 -3.71
CA GLN A 92 27.73 24.77 -5.01
C GLN A 92 29.10 24.11 -4.82
N GLU A 93 29.42 23.14 -5.67
CA GLU A 93 30.63 23.17 -6.48
C GLU A 93 30.47 22.27 -7.72
N GLU A 94 30.81 22.84 -8.87
CA GLU A 94 30.84 22.21 -10.19
C GLU A 94 32.06 21.28 -10.28
N GLY A 95 31.91 20.07 -10.83
CA GLY A 95 33.08 19.23 -11.09
C GLY A 95 32.80 17.78 -11.45
N GLU A 96 32.91 17.52 -12.76
CA GLU A 96 33.49 16.31 -13.36
C GLU A 96 32.69 14.99 -13.41
N SER A 97 32.41 14.64 -14.66
CA SER A 97 32.12 13.33 -15.21
C SER A 97 33.16 12.25 -14.85
N ALA A 98 32.69 11.07 -14.45
CA ALA A 98 33.30 9.77 -14.76
C ALA A 98 32.29 8.66 -14.44
N ASP A 99 32.27 7.50 -15.07
CA ASP A 99 32.54 7.04 -16.42
C ASP A 99 31.76 5.70 -16.51
N ALA A 100 31.41 5.29 -17.71
CA ALA A 100 30.49 4.21 -18.00
C ALA A 100 31.07 2.81 -17.69
N THR A 101 30.17 1.87 -17.39
CA THR A 101 30.17 0.55 -18.07
C THR A 101 28.75 0.00 -18.17
N GLY A 102 28.26 -0.23 -19.38
CA GLY A 102 27.02 -0.97 -19.64
C GLY A 102 26.33 -0.55 -20.93
N ALA A 103 26.81 -1.07 -22.05
CA ALA A 103 26.32 -0.80 -23.40
C ALA A 103 24.83 -1.13 -23.61
N ALA A 104 24.10 -0.23 -24.26
CA ALA A 104 23.11 -0.57 -25.29
C ALA A 104 22.92 0.61 -26.24
N THR A 105 23.14 0.29 -27.51
CA THR A 105 22.97 1.07 -28.73
C THR A 105 21.57 1.70 -28.90
N GLY A 106 21.50 2.94 -29.39
CA GLY A 106 20.32 3.43 -30.12
C GLY A 106 20.02 4.93 -30.01
N ALA A 107 20.42 5.68 -31.04
CA ALA A 107 19.82 6.91 -31.57
C ALA A 107 19.62 8.13 -30.64
N ALA A 108 20.51 9.12 -30.82
CA ALA A 108 20.24 10.52 -30.51
C ALA A 108 19.23 11.10 -31.51
N THR A 109 18.06 11.51 -31.03
CA THR A 109 17.16 12.48 -31.66
C THR A 109 16.38 13.22 -30.59
N GLY A 110 16.54 14.56 -30.52
CA GLY A 110 15.61 15.48 -29.85
C GLY A 110 15.75 15.61 -28.32
N SER A 111 16.23 16.76 -27.88
CA SER A 111 16.37 17.18 -26.47
C SER A 111 15.03 17.59 -25.81
N GLU A 112 13.90 16.97 -26.15
CA GLU A 112 12.57 17.39 -25.67
C GLU A 112 11.79 16.33 -24.87
N ASP A 113 12.17 15.04 -24.89
CA ASP A 113 11.38 13.94 -24.28
C ASP A 113 12.14 13.15 -23.19
N ALA A 114 12.87 13.86 -22.32
CA ALA A 114 13.60 13.23 -21.23
C ALA A 114 12.72 13.16 -19.97
N VAL A 115 12.16 11.99 -19.66
CA VAL A 115 11.20 11.80 -18.55
C VAL A 115 11.97 11.43 -17.28
N PRO A 116 11.88 12.24 -16.20
CA PRO A 116 12.54 11.91 -14.95
C PRO A 116 11.90 10.67 -14.34
N ARG A 117 12.73 9.79 -13.79
CA ARG A 117 12.26 8.61 -13.08
C ARG A 117 11.86 9.02 -11.67
N GLU A 118 10.58 8.90 -11.39
CA GLU A 118 10.01 9.22 -10.09
C GLU A 118 9.17 8.04 -9.58
N VAL A 119 9.68 7.40 -8.54
CA VAL A 119 8.98 6.36 -7.80
C VAL A 119 8.71 6.87 -6.40
N ILE A 120 7.45 6.79 -5.98
CA ILE A 120 7.01 7.11 -4.62
C ILE A 120 6.93 5.81 -3.83
N TYR A 121 7.48 5.78 -2.63
CA TYR A 121 7.33 4.63 -1.73
C TYR A 121 6.53 5.03 -0.49
N LEU A 122 5.58 4.18 -0.09
CA LEU A 122 4.74 4.38 1.09
C LEU A 122 4.80 3.14 1.98
N ARG A 123 4.97 3.35 3.27
CA ARG A 123 4.88 2.29 4.28
C ARG A 123 3.40 2.09 4.63
N TYR A 124 2.91 0.86 4.53
CA TYR A 124 1.51 0.53 4.83
C TYR A 124 1.34 -0.38 6.05
N ASP A 125 2.40 -1.10 6.42
CA ASP A 125 2.45 -1.93 7.62
C ASP A 125 3.68 -1.52 8.42
N ASP A 126 3.44 -0.87 9.56
CA ASP A 126 4.48 -0.40 10.46
C ASP A 126 5.14 -1.54 11.25
N ILE A 127 4.45 -2.67 11.41
CA ILE A 127 4.93 -3.82 12.21
C ILE A 127 5.85 -4.67 11.36
N ASN A 128 5.38 -5.04 10.16
CA ASN A 128 6.15 -5.89 9.24
C ASN A 128 7.07 -5.08 8.32
N LEU A 129 7.13 -3.75 8.50
CA LEU A 129 7.91 -2.82 7.68
C LEU A 129 7.65 -3.01 6.16
N LYS A 130 6.39 -3.20 5.78
CA LYS A 130 6.03 -3.43 4.38
C LYS A 130 5.81 -2.13 3.63
N TYR A 131 6.34 -2.08 2.41
CA TYR A 131 6.30 -0.92 1.54
C TYR A 131 5.57 -1.22 0.23
N ILE A 132 4.90 -0.20 -0.28
CA ILE A 132 4.30 -0.15 -1.61
C ILE A 132 5.04 0.92 -2.40
N TYR A 133 5.38 0.60 -3.65
CA TYR A 133 5.99 1.50 -4.62
C TYR A 133 4.97 1.89 -5.67
N LEU A 134 4.96 3.16 -6.05
CA LEU A 134 4.11 3.75 -7.08
C LEU A 134 4.97 4.52 -8.07
N CYS A 135 4.90 4.16 -9.34
CA CYS A 135 5.52 4.96 -10.41
C CYS A 135 4.65 6.20 -10.71
N ALA A 136 5.22 7.40 -10.60
CA ALA A 136 4.51 8.64 -10.90
C ALA A 136 4.24 8.83 -12.40
N VAL A 137 4.93 8.08 -13.27
CA VAL A 137 4.85 8.19 -14.73
C VAL A 137 3.75 7.29 -15.31
N CYS A 138 3.78 5.99 -15.00
CA CYS A 138 2.82 5.01 -15.56
C CYS A 138 1.76 4.52 -14.56
N ASN A 139 1.74 5.02 -13.32
CA ASN A 139 0.85 4.62 -12.22
C ASN A 139 0.90 3.12 -11.87
N THR A 140 1.94 2.40 -12.27
CA THR A 140 2.14 1.01 -11.85
C THR A 140 2.44 0.97 -10.36
N ILE A 141 1.82 0.04 -9.65
CA ILE A 141 1.98 -0.17 -8.22
C ILE A 141 2.60 -1.56 -8.01
N TRP A 142 3.61 -1.66 -7.16
CA TRP A 142 4.24 -2.93 -6.80
C TRP A 142 4.74 -2.93 -5.36
N ASN A 143 5.13 -4.09 -4.84
CA ASN A 143 5.68 -4.26 -3.50
C ASN A 143 7.03 -5.02 -3.61
N THR A 144 7.75 -5.14 -2.50
CA THR A 144 9.02 -5.90 -2.46
C THR A 144 8.83 -7.42 -2.58
N GLU A 145 7.62 -7.93 -2.41
CA GLU A 145 7.31 -9.37 -2.52
C GLU A 145 7.18 -9.83 -3.99
N HIS A 146 7.06 -8.90 -4.95
CA HIS A 146 6.85 -9.16 -6.38
C HIS A 146 7.92 -8.53 -7.30
N ILE A 147 9.15 -8.36 -6.81
CA ILE A 147 10.32 -7.95 -7.63
C ILE A 147 11.13 -9.16 -8.05
#